data_AF-A0A9P0LT74-F1
#
_entry.id   AF-A0A9P0LT74-F1
#
_cell.length_a   1.000
_cell.length_b   1.000
_cell.length_c   1.000
_cell.angle_alpha   90.00
_cell.angle_beta   90.00
_cell.angle_gamma   90.00
#
_symmetry.space_group_name_H-M   'P 1'
#
loop_
_entity.id
_entity.type
_entity.pdbx_description
1 polymer ?
#
loop_
_entity_poly.entity_id
_entity_poly.type
_entity_poly.pdbx_seq_one_letter_code
_entity_poly.pdbx_strand_id
1 'polypeptide(L)'
;MDVDTELMFECLIYLNAFYFPVFGICETIMTAAKYNSIVDTPDIVQDAAVAFTKLSAELIKMVIYKRFKNVRRKITTAIVVFFTFVTFAALIYQLFLQKPIMRLEYILNSITIMLATTEIVFGILDLLPCCQKVHYY
;
A
#
# COMPACT_ATOMS: atom_id res chain seq x y z
N MET A 1 -3.11 -22.55 -16.94
CA MET A 1 -4.01 -21.46 -16.51
C MET A 1 -3.27 -20.19 -16.86
N ASP A 2 -3.58 -19.57 -17.99
CA ASP A 2 -3.02 -18.26 -18.35
C ASP A 2 -3.65 -17.23 -17.42
N VAL A 3 -2.99 -16.95 -16.30
CA VAL A 3 -3.42 -15.91 -15.37
C VAL A 3 -2.96 -14.58 -15.96
N ASP A 4 -3.91 -13.69 -16.21
CA ASP A 4 -3.65 -12.34 -16.67
C ASP A 4 -3.12 -11.50 -15.51
N THR A 5 -1.81 -11.62 -15.26
CA THR A 5 -1.08 -10.92 -14.18
C THR A 5 -1.32 -9.42 -14.24
N GLU A 6 -1.35 -8.86 -15.45
CA GLU A 6 -1.63 -7.46 -15.73
C GLU A 6 -3.04 -7.05 -15.26
N LEU A 7 -4.07 -7.83 -15.60
CA LEU A 7 -5.46 -7.55 -15.22
C LEU A 7 -5.66 -7.70 -13.71
N MET A 8 -5.02 -8.72 -13.11
CA MET A 8 -5.04 -8.92 -11.66
C MET A 8 -4.38 -7.76 -10.92
N PHE A 9 -3.24 -7.27 -11.41
CA PHE A 9 -2.56 -6.11 -10.85
C PHE A 9 -3.44 -4.85 -10.94
N GLU A 10 -4.08 -4.59 -12.08
CA GLU A 10 -4.99 -3.45 -12.22
C GLU A 10 -6.19 -3.55 -11.26
N CYS A 11 -6.78 -4.74 -11.11
CA CYS A 11 -7.85 -5.00 -10.16
C CYS A 11 -7.42 -4.70 -8.70
N LEU A 12 -6.21 -5.15 -8.31
CA LEU A 12 -5.62 -4.89 -6.99
C LEU A 12 -5.46 -3.39 -6.72
N ILE A 13 -4.97 -2.61 -7.70
CA ILE A 13 -4.83 -1.16 -7.55
C ILE A 13 -6.20 -0.48 -7.38
N TYR A 14 -7.22 -0.89 -8.14
CA TYR A 14 -8.57 -0.37 -7.95
C TYR A 14 -9.17 -0.74 -6.59
N LEU A 15 -8.96 -1.98 -6.14
CA LEU A 15 -9.43 -2.45 -4.85
C LEU A 15 -8.78 -1.64 -3.72
N ASN A 16 -7.47 -1.44 -3.79
CA ASN A 16 -6.74 -0.64 -2.81
C ASN A 16 -7.21 0.83 -2.84
N ALA A 17 -7.47 1.39 -4.04
CA ALA A 17 -8.03 2.74 -4.16
C ALA A 17 -9.44 2.89 -3.57
N PHE A 18 -10.27 1.84 -3.64
CA PHE A 18 -11.58 1.83 -3.03
C PHE A 18 -11.51 1.80 -1.49
N TYR A 19 -10.60 1.01 -0.91
CA TYR A 19 -10.42 0.92 0.55
C TYR A 19 -9.60 2.05 1.15
N PHE A 20 -8.81 2.77 0.34
CA PHE A 20 -7.91 3.82 0.81
C PHE A 20 -8.57 4.90 1.68
N PRO A 21 -9.74 5.48 1.32
CA PRO A 21 -10.38 6.49 2.16
C PRO A 21 -10.76 5.95 3.55
N VAL A 22 -11.23 4.70 3.61
CA VAL A 22 -11.60 4.05 4.87
C VAL A 22 -10.36 3.86 5.74
N PHE A 23 -9.27 3.35 5.17
CA PHE A 23 -8.00 3.20 5.89
C PHE A 23 -7.44 4.54 6.36
N GLY A 24 -7.47 5.58 5.50
CA GLY A 24 -7.03 6.93 5.86
C GLY A 24 -7.83 7.54 7.02
N ILE A 25 -9.16 7.42 6.99
CA ILE A 25 -10.01 7.92 8.08
C ILE A 25 -9.76 7.15 9.37
N CYS A 26 -9.71 5.82 9.32
CA CYS A 26 -9.44 5.01 10.50
C CYS A 26 -8.07 5.33 11.11
N GLU A 27 -7.03 5.43 10.29
CA GLU A 27 -5.66 5.67 10.75
C GLU A 27 -5.47 7.08 11.32
N THR A 28 -6.12 8.09 10.73
CA THR A 28 -6.10 9.45 11.27
C THR A 28 -6.84 9.55 12.61
N ILE A 29 -8.01 8.92 12.74
CA ILE A 29 -8.75 8.85 14.01
C ILE A 29 -7.93 8.12 15.08
N MET A 30 -7.29 6.99 14.72
CA MET A 30 -6.43 6.23 15.63
C MET A 30 -5.24 7.06 16.11
N THR A 31 -4.58 7.79 15.21
CA THR A 31 -3.46 8.68 15.56
C THR A 31 -3.91 9.82 16.47
N ALA A 32 -5.05 10.45 16.17
CA ALA A 32 -5.64 11.49 17.01
C ALA A 32 -6.06 10.96 18.40
N ALA A 33 -6.55 9.72 18.47
CA ALA A 33 -6.90 9.07 19.73
C ALA A 33 -5.66 8.78 20.58
N LYS A 34 -4.54 8.35 19.98
CA LYS A 34 -3.25 8.20 20.69
C LYS A 34 -2.76 9.54 21.25
N TYR A 35 -2.94 10.62 20.50
CA TYR A 35 -2.52 11.96 20.93
C TYR A 35 -3.30 12.49 22.15
N ASN A 36 -4.58 12.13 22.27
CA ASN A 36 -5.43 12.53 23.38
C ASN A 36 -5.48 11.50 24.53
N SER A 37 -4.75 10.40 24.42
CA SER A 37 -4.79 9.31 25.40
C SER A 37 -4.02 9.66 26.66
N ILE A 38 -4.48 9.15 27.80
CA ILE A 38 -3.79 9.25 29.10
C ILE A 38 -2.53 8.35 29.12
N VAL A 39 -2.49 7.34 28.25
CA VAL A 39 -1.35 6.42 28.12
C VAL A 39 -0.28 7.10 27.27
N ASP A 40 0.86 7.38 27.91
CA ASP A 40 1.99 8.02 27.26
C ASP A 40 2.50 7.12 26.12
N THR A 41 2.48 7.66 24.90
CA THR A 41 2.93 6.97 23.69
C THR A 41 4.32 7.50 23.35
N PRO A 42 5.39 6.71 23.61
CA PRO A 42 6.74 7.14 23.26
C PRO A 42 6.82 7.37 21.75
N ASP A 43 7.50 8.45 21.35
CA ASP A 43 7.76 8.81 19.96
C ASP A 43 6.52 8.99 19.06
N ILE A 44 5.43 9.52 19.62
CA ILE A 44 4.17 9.77 18.88
C ILE A 44 4.35 10.57 17.58
N VAL A 45 5.32 11.48 17.53
CA VAL A 45 5.64 12.28 16.34
C VAL A 45 6.20 11.40 15.22
N GLN A 46 7.07 10.44 15.56
CA GLN A 46 7.63 9.50 14.60
C GLN A 46 6.56 8.55 14.07
N ASP A 47 5.72 8.03 14.96
CA ASP A 47 4.60 7.16 14.58
C ASP A 47 3.61 7.87 13.64
N ALA A 48 3.26 9.12 13.96
CA ALA A 48 2.41 9.94 13.11
C ALA A 48 3.07 10.23 11.75
N ALA A 49 4.39 10.46 11.73
CA ALA A 49 5.14 10.67 10.50
C ALA A 49 5.17 9.40 9.62
N VAL A 50 5.31 8.21 10.21
CA VAL A 50 5.27 6.94 9.47
C VAL A 50 3.87 6.69 8.90
N ALA A 51 2.81 6.90 9.70
CA ALA A 51 1.44 6.80 9.23
C ALA A 51 1.15 7.75 8.06
N PHE A 52 1.59 9.02 8.17
CA PHE A 52 1.45 10.00 7.10
C PHE A 52 2.26 9.63 5.85
N THR A 53 3.48 9.11 6.02
CA THR A 53 4.32 8.64 4.92
C THR A 53 3.65 7.48 4.18
N LYS A 54 3.06 6.53 4.92
CA LYS A 54 2.29 5.42 4.33
C LYS A 54 1.11 5.93 3.50
N LEU A 55 0.28 6.83 4.07
CA LEU A 55 -0.90 7.37 3.39
C LEU A 55 -0.52 8.20 2.14
N SER A 56 0.51 9.02 2.24
CA SER A 56 1.00 9.82 1.10
C SER A 56 1.60 8.95 0.01
N ALA A 57 2.37 7.91 0.35
CA ALA A 57 2.92 6.94 -0.60
C ALA A 57 1.81 6.19 -1.36
N GLU A 58 0.78 5.68 -0.66
CA GLU A 58 -0.38 5.04 -1.29
C GLU A 58 -1.12 6.03 -2.22
N LEU A 59 -1.33 7.27 -1.78
CA LEU A 59 -1.99 8.30 -2.59
C LEU A 59 -1.20 8.65 -3.87
N ILE A 60 0.11 8.86 -3.74
CA ILE A 60 1.00 9.13 -4.86
C ILE A 60 0.97 7.95 -5.84
N LYS A 61 1.04 6.72 -5.33
CA LYS A 61 0.96 5.49 -6.13
C LYS A 61 -0.31 5.45 -6.97
N MET A 62 -1.48 5.69 -6.38
CA MET A 62 -2.76 5.71 -7.08
C MET A 62 -2.83 6.80 -8.16
N VAL A 63 -2.34 8.01 -7.86
CA VAL A 63 -2.34 9.14 -8.80
C VAL A 63 -1.42 8.85 -9.99
N ILE A 64 -0.21 8.33 -9.74
CA ILE A 64 0.74 7.95 -10.79
C ILE A 64 0.13 6.87 -11.69
N TYR A 65 -0.44 5.82 -11.10
CA TYR A 65 -1.05 4.74 -11.86
C TYR A 65 -2.17 5.25 -12.77
N LYS A 66 -3.11 6.03 -12.22
CA LYS A 66 -4.25 6.56 -12.98
C LYS A 66 -3.80 7.49 -14.12
N ARG A 67 -2.73 8.26 -13.93
CA ARG A 67 -2.25 9.25 -14.91
C ARG A 67 -1.37 8.64 -16.00
N PHE A 68 -0.51 7.68 -15.67
CA PHE A 68 0.54 7.20 -16.58
C PHE A 68 0.32 5.80 -17.14
N LYS A 69 -0.70 5.05 -16.68
CA LYS A 69 -0.96 3.67 -17.14
C LYS A 69 -1.05 3.54 -18.66
N ASN A 70 -1.64 4.52 -19.36
CA ASN A 70 -1.85 4.49 -20.80
C ASN A 70 -0.62 4.90 -21.62
N VAL A 71 0.36 5.59 -21.01
CA VAL A 71 1.52 6.16 -21.74
C VAL A 71 2.74 5.26 -21.62
N ARG A 72 3.10 4.84 -20.40
CA ARG A 72 4.28 4.00 -20.15
C ARG A 72 3.98 2.96 -19.10
N ARG A 73 3.23 1.92 -19.49
CA ARG A 73 2.67 0.92 -18.56
C ARG A 73 3.74 0.21 -17.72
N LYS A 74 4.78 -0.35 -18.34
CA LYS A 74 5.86 -1.08 -17.62
C LYS A 74 6.59 -0.21 -16.59
N ILE A 75 6.93 1.03 -16.98
CA ILE A 75 7.60 1.97 -16.07
C ILE A 75 6.65 2.37 -14.93
N THR A 76 5.37 2.55 -15.23
CA THR A 76 4.33 2.84 -14.23
C THR A 76 4.18 1.68 -13.24
N THR A 77 4.08 0.43 -13.71
CA THR A 77 4.06 -0.77 -12.85
C THR A 77 5.29 -0.83 -11.96
N ALA A 78 6.50 -0.61 -12.50
CA ALA A 78 7.73 -0.63 -11.71
C ALA A 78 7.75 0.44 -10.59
N ILE A 79 7.31 1.67 -10.91
CA ILE A 79 7.19 2.75 -9.93
C ILE A 79 6.17 2.41 -8.85
N VAL A 80 5.02 1.88 -9.24
CA VAL A 80 3.94 1.48 -8.31
C VAL A 80 4.42 0.38 -7.37
N VAL A 81 5.08 -0.66 -7.88
CA VAL A 81 5.70 -1.72 -7.07
C VAL A 81 6.73 -1.15 -6.10
N PHE A 82 7.56 -0.20 -6.53
CA PHE A 82 8.51 0.48 -5.64
C PHE A 82 7.81 1.21 -4.49
N PHE A 83 6.75 1.98 -4.78
CA PHE A 83 5.97 2.62 -3.72
C PHE A 83 5.30 1.60 -2.78
N THR A 84 4.88 0.45 -3.30
CA THR A 84 4.29 -0.63 -2.48
C THR A 84 5.33 -1.27 -1.56
N PHE A 85 6.61 -1.33 -1.94
CA PHE A 85 7.68 -1.70 -1.01
C PHE A 85 7.86 -0.68 0.11
N VAL A 86 7.76 0.62 -0.20
CA VAL A 86 7.83 1.68 0.82
C VAL A 86 6.66 1.56 1.80
N THR A 87 5.43 1.31 1.31
CA THR A 87 4.26 1.15 2.18
C THR A 87 4.35 -0.14 2.99
N PHE A 88 4.90 -1.22 2.42
CA PHE A 88 5.19 -2.46 3.14
C PHE A 88 6.20 -2.26 4.28
N ALA A 89 7.26 -1.49 4.07
CA ALA A 89 8.22 -1.15 5.12
C ALA A 89 7.58 -0.34 6.26
N ALA A 90 6.70 0.62 5.92
CA ALA A 90 5.94 1.37 6.93
C ALA A 90 5.01 0.46 7.74
N LEU A 91 4.36 -0.53 7.11
CA LEU A 91 3.51 -1.50 7.79
C LEU A 91 4.29 -2.39 8.76
N ILE A 92 5.50 -2.82 8.38
CA ILE A 92 6.41 -3.56 9.28
C ILE A 92 6.77 -2.70 10.50
N TYR A 93 7.10 -1.42 10.29
CA TYR A 93 7.38 -0.51 11.40
C TYR A 93 6.20 -0.41 12.37
N GLN A 94 4.99 -0.20 11.86
CA GLN A 94 3.77 -0.06 12.68
C GLN A 94 3.40 -1.35 13.45
N LEU A 95 3.80 -2.53 12.97
CA LEU A 95 3.52 -3.80 13.65
C LEU A 95 4.56 -4.20 14.69
N PHE A 96 5.85 -3.90 14.46
CA PHE A 96 6.93 -4.42 15.31
C PHE A 96 7.58 -3.35 16.21
N LEU A 97 7.68 -2.10 15.74
CA LEU A 97 8.41 -1.04 16.44
C LEU A 97 7.48 -0.12 17.23
N GLN A 98 6.31 0.20 16.67
CA GLN A 98 5.34 1.09 17.30
C GLN A 98 4.77 0.49 18.59
N LYS A 99 4.71 1.29 19.67
CA LYS A 99 4.11 0.93 20.97
C LYS A 99 3.40 2.15 21.57
N PRO A 100 2.17 2.02 22.10
CA PRO A 100 1.32 0.83 22.12
C PRO A 100 0.59 0.60 20.77
N ILE A 101 0.34 -0.67 20.44
CA ILE A 101 -0.42 -1.08 19.25
C ILE A 101 -1.89 -1.27 19.62
N MET A 102 -2.79 -0.59 18.92
CA MET A 102 -4.22 -0.79 19.13
C MET A 102 -4.72 -2.03 18.38
N ARG A 103 -5.74 -2.71 18.90
CA ARG A 103 -6.31 -3.91 18.24
C ARG A 103 -6.82 -3.62 16.83
N LEU A 104 -7.41 -2.45 16.63
CA LEU A 104 -7.92 -1.99 15.33
C LEU A 104 -6.76 -1.81 14.33
N GLU A 105 -5.65 -1.22 14.77
CA GLU A 105 -4.45 -1.00 13.97
C GLU A 105 -3.81 -2.31 13.51
N TYR A 106 -3.80 -3.34 14.38
CA TYR A 106 -3.34 -4.68 14.02
C TYR A 106 -4.18 -5.30 12.89
N ILE A 107 -5.52 -5.19 12.98
CA ILE A 107 -6.43 -5.72 11.95
C ILE A 107 -6.24 -4.99 10.63
N LEU A 108 -6.22 -3.65 10.65
CA LEU A 108 -6.02 -2.85 9.44
C LEU A 108 -4.67 -3.17 8.78
N ASN A 109 -3.58 -3.15 9.55
CA ASN A 109 -2.25 -3.45 9.01
C ASN A 109 -2.16 -4.87 8.45
N SER A 110 -2.84 -5.86 9.05
CA SER A 110 -2.88 -7.23 8.51
C SER A 110 -3.56 -7.30 7.14
N ILE A 111 -4.70 -6.61 6.97
CA ILE A 111 -5.41 -6.55 5.69
C ILE A 111 -4.56 -5.82 4.64
N THR A 112 -3.94 -4.69 5.02
CA THR A 112 -3.09 -3.92 4.10
C THR A 112 -1.84 -4.71 3.69
N ILE A 113 -1.24 -5.49 4.60
CA ILE A 113 -0.13 -6.40 4.27
C ILE A 113 -0.55 -7.45 3.26
N MET A 114 -1.73 -8.05 3.42
CA MET A 114 -2.25 -9.04 2.47
C MET A 114 -2.45 -8.43 1.07
N LEU A 115 -3.00 -7.21 0.99
CA LEU A 115 -3.14 -6.49 -0.27
C LEU A 115 -1.78 -6.10 -0.87
N ALA A 116 -0.86 -5.57 -0.06
CA ALA A 116 0.46 -5.16 -0.51
C ALA A 116 1.30 -6.34 -1.02
N THR A 117 1.28 -7.48 -0.31
CA THR A 117 2.01 -8.69 -0.73
C THR A 117 1.49 -9.24 -2.05
N THR A 118 0.17 -9.31 -2.23
CA THR A 118 -0.42 -9.73 -3.51
C THR A 118 -0.09 -8.76 -4.63
N GLU A 119 -0.16 -7.45 -4.37
CA GLU A 119 0.22 -6.40 -5.34
C GLU A 119 1.70 -6.52 -5.76
N ILE A 120 2.61 -6.79 -4.81
CA ILE A 120 4.03 -7.02 -5.11
C ILE A 120 4.22 -8.28 -5.96
N VAL A 121 3.56 -9.39 -5.62
CA VAL A 121 3.68 -10.65 -6.36
C VAL A 121 3.22 -10.46 -7.82
N PHE A 122 2.01 -9.92 -8.03
CA PHE A 122 1.50 -9.71 -9.39
C PHE A 122 2.28 -8.63 -10.15
N GLY A 123 2.74 -7.58 -9.47
CA GLY A 123 3.58 -6.55 -10.06
C GLY A 123 4.95 -7.07 -10.52
N ILE A 124 5.60 -7.94 -9.74
CA ILE A 124 6.85 -8.60 -10.14
C ILE A 124 6.60 -9.54 -11.33
N LEU A 125 5.53 -10.33 -11.29
CA LEU A 125 5.18 -11.23 -12.40
C LEU A 125 4.90 -10.48 -13.70
N ASP A 126 4.26 -9.31 -13.66
CA ASP A 126 4.03 -8.45 -14.83
C ASP A 126 5.34 -7.86 -15.40
N LEU A 127 6.31 -7.54 -14.54
CA LEU A 127 7.61 -7.02 -14.95
C LEU A 127 8.52 -8.08 -15.58
N LEU A 128 8.37 -9.36 -15.20
CA LEU A 128 9.20 -10.43 -15.73
C LEU A 128 8.86 -10.73 -17.20
N PRO A 129 9.86 -10.80 -18.10
CA PRO A 129 9.65 -11.02 -19.53
C PRO A 129 9.03 -12.40 -19.84
N CYS A 130 9.20 -13.39 -18.97
CA CYS A 130 8.72 -14.77 -19.18
C CYS A 130 7.20 -14.94 -19.01
N CYS A 131 6.52 -14.02 -18.33
CA CYS A 131 5.06 -14.07 -18.12
C CYS A 131 4.30 -13.09 -19.03
N GLN A 132 4.98 -12.51 -20.02
CA GLN A 132 4.37 -11.54 -20.92
C GLN A 132 3.50 -12.25 -21.96
N LYS A 133 2.25 -11.79 -22.09
CA LYS A 133 1.44 -12.13 -23.25
C LYS A 133 2.12 -11.60 -24.51
N VAL A 134 2.26 -12.48 -25.50
CA VAL A 134 2.63 -12.08 -26.86
C VAL A 134 1.46 -11.27 -27.42
N HIS A 135 1.63 -9.96 -27.55
CA HIS A 135 0.69 -9.12 -28.27
C HIS A 135 0.77 -9.47 -29.75
N TYR A 136 -0.14 -10.32 -30.24
CA TYR A 136 -0.39 -10.46 -31.66
C TYR A 136 -1.15 -9.20 -32.10
N TYR A 137 -0.49 -8.39 -32.93
CA TYR A 137 -1.12 -7.28 -33.65
C TYR A 137 -2.13 -7.79 -34.66
#